data_AF-A0A7X0HNQ5-F1
#
_entry.id   AF-A0A7X0HNQ5-F1
#
_cell.length_a   1.000
_cell.length_b   1.000
_cell.length_c   1.000
_cell.angle_alpha   90.00
_cell.angle_beta   90.00
_cell.angle_gamma   90.00
#
_symmetry.space_group_name_H-M   'P 1'
#
loop_
_entity.id
_entity.type
_entity.pdbx_description
1 polymer ?
#
loop_
_entity_poly.entity_id
_entity_poly.type
_entity_poly.pdbx_seq_one_letter_code
_entity_poly.pdbx_strand_id
1 'polypeptide(L)'
;MLRAVLLREGPESADESVQLLDLYSTLLLYAGSCPPVLYQQAIRPRMARAHPAFSGEWAPDHEGLPQLLKRAADVGPPTVAGAVRRSHRVHVAVAEHLVPGGVSLLQQAGRSAGGPPSSQERALYDRFFLVSRGPVCTHALDVQLLHRLLRILVDVEGGGLYYGGPPVSAAASGGFNEIAELEQTVLTRLRAQGTKLAASMQDKPHQ
;
A
#
# COMPACT_ATOMS: atom_id res chain seq x y z
N MET A 1 -6.19 -1.91 11.28
CA MET A 1 -6.95 -3.09 10.81
C MET A 1 -6.04 -4.30 10.57
N LEU A 2 -5.18 -4.33 9.54
CA LEU A 2 -4.31 -5.50 9.25
C LEU A 2 -3.46 -5.96 10.45
N ARG A 3 -2.84 -5.03 11.18
CA ARG A 3 -2.08 -5.36 12.41
C ARG A 3 -2.93 -6.12 13.44
N ALA A 4 -4.18 -5.71 13.64
CA ALA A 4 -5.07 -6.35 14.60
C ALA A 4 -5.48 -7.76 14.15
N VAL A 5 -5.72 -7.94 12.84
CA VAL A 5 -6.07 -9.25 12.27
C VAL A 5 -4.87 -10.20 12.31
N LEU A 6 -3.68 -9.76 11.91
CA LEU A 6 -2.46 -10.59 11.95
C LEU A 6 -2.06 -11.06 13.36
N LEU A 7 -2.56 -10.40 14.41
CA LEU A 7 -2.33 -10.80 15.80
C LEU A 7 -3.40 -11.76 16.35
N ARG A 8 -4.50 -12.00 15.61
CA ARG A 8 -5.55 -12.95 15.99
C ARG A 8 -5.25 -14.35 15.46
N GLU A 9 -5.54 -15.37 16.26
CA GLU A 9 -5.40 -16.77 15.87
C GLU A 9 -6.69 -17.33 15.23
N GLY A 10 -6.58 -18.36 14.40
CA GLY A 10 -7.70 -19.09 13.78
C GLY A 10 -7.85 -18.94 12.26
N PRO A 11 -8.65 -19.81 11.61
CA PRO A 11 -8.79 -19.85 10.15
C PRO A 11 -9.49 -18.60 9.57
N GLU A 12 -10.54 -18.08 10.22
CA GLU A 12 -11.21 -16.85 9.79
C GLU A 12 -10.26 -15.64 9.80
N SER A 13 -9.34 -15.60 10.77
CA SER A 13 -8.28 -14.57 10.84
C SER A 13 -7.29 -14.70 9.70
N ALA A 14 -6.99 -15.93 9.27
CA ALA A 14 -6.10 -16.17 8.14
C ALA A 14 -6.73 -15.70 6.82
N ASP A 15 -8.00 -16.01 6.57
CA ASP A 15 -8.72 -15.56 5.37
C ASP A 15 -8.85 -14.03 5.32
N GLU A 16 -9.18 -13.41 6.45
CA GLU A 16 -9.24 -11.94 6.54
C GLU A 16 -7.85 -11.32 6.32
N SER A 17 -6.78 -11.92 6.85
CA SER A 17 -5.41 -11.46 6.63
C SER A 17 -5.03 -11.51 5.15
N VAL A 18 -5.35 -12.60 4.45
CA VAL A 18 -5.11 -12.75 3.01
C VAL A 18 -5.86 -11.68 2.22
N GLN A 19 -7.15 -11.46 2.53
CA GLN A 19 -7.95 -10.44 1.85
C GLN A 19 -7.38 -9.04 2.05
N LEU A 20 -6.92 -8.70 3.26
CA LEU A 20 -6.32 -7.41 3.55
C LEU A 20 -4.95 -7.21 2.89
N LEU A 21 -4.14 -8.27 2.79
CA LEU A 21 -2.86 -8.24 2.08
C LEU A 21 -3.04 -8.10 0.56
N ASP A 22 -4.02 -8.80 -0.02
CA ASP A 22 -4.37 -8.63 -1.43
C ASP A 22 -4.92 -7.22 -1.69
N LEU A 23 -5.79 -6.70 -0.82
CA LEU A 23 -6.30 -5.33 -0.93
C LEU A 23 -5.18 -4.30 -0.83
N TYR A 24 -4.24 -4.46 0.11
CA TYR A 24 -3.07 -3.59 0.20
C TYR A 24 -2.22 -3.66 -1.07
N SER A 25 -2.05 -4.85 -1.65
CA SER A 25 -1.36 -5.03 -2.93
C SER A 25 -2.08 -4.33 -4.09
N THR A 26 -3.41 -4.39 -4.13
CA THR A 26 -4.23 -3.60 -5.07
C THR A 26 -4.04 -2.10 -4.88
N LEU A 27 -3.99 -1.61 -3.65
CA LEU A 27 -3.73 -0.19 -3.36
C LEU A 27 -2.30 0.23 -3.74
N LEU A 28 -1.31 -0.67 -3.64
CA LEU A 28 0.05 -0.42 -4.15
C LEU A 28 0.07 -0.31 -5.68
N LEU A 29 -0.65 -1.18 -6.39
CA LEU A 29 -0.76 -1.07 -7.85
C LEU A 29 -1.42 0.24 -8.27
N TYR A 30 -2.49 0.65 -7.57
CA TYR A 30 -3.12 1.95 -7.79
C TYR A 30 -2.17 3.12 -7.48
N ALA A 31 -1.43 3.08 -6.37
CA ALA A 31 -0.45 4.12 -6.06
C ALA A 31 0.70 4.18 -7.09
N GLY A 32 1.04 3.03 -7.67
CA GLY A 32 2.02 2.87 -8.75
C GLY A 32 1.48 3.10 -10.16
N SER A 33 0.21 3.47 -10.31
CA SER A 33 -0.45 3.67 -11.61
C SER A 33 0.08 4.85 -12.42
N CYS A 34 0.75 5.80 -11.76
CA CYS A 34 1.21 7.01 -12.44
C CYS A 34 2.27 6.66 -13.49
N PRO A 35 2.24 7.30 -14.68
CA PRO A 35 3.26 7.07 -15.69
C PRO A 35 4.67 7.27 -15.11
N PRO A 36 5.64 6.37 -15.37
CA PRO A 36 7.00 6.49 -14.83
C PRO A 36 7.66 7.84 -15.11
N VAL A 37 7.39 8.42 -16.28
CA VAL A 37 7.85 9.77 -16.66
C VAL A 37 7.37 10.85 -15.69
N LEU A 38 6.10 10.79 -15.24
CA LEU A 38 5.54 11.73 -14.29
C LEU A 38 6.19 11.56 -12.91
N TYR A 39 6.42 10.31 -12.49
CA TYR A 39 7.12 10.04 -11.24
C TYR A 39 8.54 10.62 -11.24
N GLN A 40 9.31 10.38 -12.31
CA GLN A 40 10.70 10.84 -12.42
C GLN A 40 10.83 12.36 -12.59
N GLN A 41 9.90 13.00 -13.31
CA GLN A 41 9.99 14.44 -13.61
C GLN A 41 9.34 15.32 -12.54
N ALA A 42 8.30 14.84 -11.86
CA ALA A 42 7.51 15.66 -10.93
C ALA A 42 7.58 15.17 -9.47
N ILE A 43 7.35 13.88 -9.23
CA ILE A 43 7.18 13.37 -7.85
C ILE A 43 8.54 13.21 -7.15
N ARG A 44 9.42 12.39 -7.74
CA ARG A 44 10.74 12.06 -7.17
C ARG A 44 11.63 13.29 -6.94
N PRO A 45 11.72 14.28 -7.85
CA PRO A 45 12.52 15.48 -7.61
C PRO A 45 11.97 16.34 -6.46
N ARG A 46 10.65 16.37 -6.26
CA ARG A 46 10.04 17.07 -5.11
C ARG A 46 10.36 16.36 -3.80
N MET A 47 10.32 15.02 -3.77
CA MET A 47 10.76 14.23 -2.61
C MET A 47 12.23 14.48 -2.29
N ALA A 48 13.12 14.40 -3.29
CA ALA A 48 14.55 14.64 -3.13
C ALA A 48 14.87 16.07 -2.65
N ARG A 49 14.12 17.07 -3.11
CA ARG A 49 14.24 18.46 -2.62
C ARG A 49 13.79 18.61 -1.17
N ALA A 50 12.76 17.88 -0.76
CA ALA A 50 12.32 17.89 0.64
C ALA A 50 13.38 17.26 1.55
N HIS A 51 13.97 16.14 1.13
CA HIS A 51 15.13 15.53 1.77
C HIS A 51 15.85 14.55 0.83
N PRO A 52 17.20 14.54 0.75
CA PRO A 52 17.93 13.67 -0.17
C PRO A 52 17.68 12.17 0.07
N ALA A 53 17.46 11.79 1.33
CA ALA A 53 17.15 10.42 1.73
C ALA A 53 15.64 10.11 1.88
N PHE A 54 14.74 10.90 1.28
CA PHE A 54 13.28 10.76 1.49
C PHE A 54 12.81 9.31 1.28
N SER A 55 12.12 8.75 2.29
CA SER A 55 11.72 7.34 2.31
C SER A 55 10.30 7.14 2.82
N GLY A 56 9.64 6.11 2.30
CA GLY A 56 8.37 5.59 2.80
C GLY A 56 8.46 5.07 4.24
N GLU A 57 9.64 4.65 4.68
CA GLU A 57 9.88 4.12 6.04
C GLU A 57 9.67 5.16 7.14
N TRP A 58 9.60 6.44 6.78
CA TRP A 58 9.40 7.53 7.73
C TRP A 58 7.96 7.71 8.16
N ALA A 59 7.01 7.05 7.48
CA ALA A 59 5.61 7.05 7.88
C ALA A 59 5.48 6.42 9.28
N PRO A 60 4.88 7.12 10.27
CA PRO A 60 4.57 6.51 11.56
C PRO A 60 3.78 5.20 11.45
N ASP A 61 2.93 5.05 10.44
CA ASP A 61 2.13 3.84 10.21
C ASP A 61 2.94 2.64 9.69
N HIS A 62 4.18 2.88 9.24
CA HIS A 62 5.12 1.84 8.85
C HIS A 62 5.83 1.21 10.06
N GLU A 63 5.85 1.88 11.21
CA GLU A 63 6.59 1.43 12.39
C GLU A 63 6.10 0.07 12.90
N GLY A 64 7.03 -0.91 12.95
CA GLY A 64 6.75 -2.27 13.39
C GLY A 64 5.99 -3.14 12.37
N LEU A 65 5.57 -2.60 11.23
CA LEU A 65 4.91 -3.36 10.18
C LEU A 65 5.86 -4.34 9.47
N PRO A 66 7.10 -3.97 9.09
CA PRO A 66 8.03 -4.91 8.47
C PRO A 66 8.30 -6.15 9.33
N GLN A 67 8.52 -5.97 10.63
CA GLN A 67 8.77 -7.08 11.55
C GLN A 67 7.54 -7.97 11.70
N LEU A 68 6.33 -7.36 11.75
CA LEU A 68 5.08 -8.11 11.80
C LEU A 68 4.85 -8.94 10.53
N LEU A 69 5.04 -8.34 9.35
CA LEU A 69 4.91 -9.04 8.08
C LEU A 69 5.95 -10.15 7.94
N LYS A 70 7.20 -9.90 8.35
CA LYS A 70 8.24 -10.93 8.39
C LYS A 70 7.80 -12.12 9.25
N ARG A 71 7.32 -11.86 10.47
CA ARG A 71 6.83 -12.91 11.36
C ARG A 71 5.66 -13.67 10.73
N ALA A 72 4.70 -12.98 10.14
CA ALA A 72 3.57 -13.61 9.46
C ALA A 72 4.01 -14.50 8.27
N ALA A 73 5.09 -14.13 7.58
CA ALA A 73 5.67 -14.93 6.50
C ALA A 73 6.46 -16.15 7.01
N ASP A 74 7.15 -16.02 8.15
CA ASP A 74 8.01 -17.06 8.70
C ASP A 74 7.21 -18.15 9.45
N VAL A 75 6.22 -17.75 10.25
CA VAL A 75 5.51 -18.66 11.18
C VAL A 75 3.99 -18.70 11.00
N GLY A 76 3.44 -17.90 10.08
CA GLY A 76 2.01 -17.88 9.80
C GLY A 76 1.54 -19.06 8.95
N PRO A 77 0.22 -19.26 8.81
CA PRO A 77 -0.34 -20.25 7.89
C PRO A 77 0.22 -20.08 6.46
N PRO A 78 0.38 -21.18 5.68
CA PRO A 78 0.97 -21.11 4.34
C PRO A 78 0.26 -20.10 3.40
N THR A 79 -1.06 -19.94 3.55
CA THR A 79 -1.87 -18.98 2.80
C THR A 79 -1.49 -17.53 3.11
N VAL A 80 -1.38 -17.17 4.40
CA VAL A 80 -0.96 -15.84 4.87
C VAL A 80 0.48 -15.57 4.43
N ALA A 81 1.38 -16.53 4.62
CA ALA A 81 2.77 -16.40 4.20
C ALA A 81 2.89 -16.19 2.68
N GLY A 82 2.07 -16.88 1.89
CA GLY A 82 1.95 -16.67 0.45
C GLY A 82 1.51 -15.25 0.10
N ALA A 83 0.46 -14.74 0.76
CA ALA A 83 -0.05 -13.39 0.55
C ALA A 83 0.96 -12.30 0.94
N VAL A 84 1.73 -12.47 2.02
CA VAL A 84 2.81 -11.55 2.39
C VAL A 84 3.90 -11.51 1.31
N ARG A 85 4.34 -12.68 0.82
CA ARG A 85 5.33 -12.75 -0.26
C ARG A 85 4.83 -12.10 -1.55
N ARG A 86 3.56 -12.32 -1.90
CA ARG A 86 2.92 -11.68 -3.06
C ARG A 86 2.90 -10.16 -2.89
N SER A 87 2.49 -9.67 -1.74
CA SER A 87 2.47 -8.23 -1.44
C SER A 87 3.85 -7.60 -1.54
N HIS A 88 4.89 -8.28 -1.04
CA HIS A 88 6.27 -7.85 -1.21
C HIS A 88 6.70 -7.81 -2.69
N ARG A 89 6.36 -8.82 -3.50
CA ARG A 89 6.65 -8.80 -4.95
C ARG A 89 5.96 -7.64 -5.66
N VAL A 90 4.70 -7.35 -5.31
CA VAL A 90 3.97 -6.20 -5.87
C VAL A 90 4.68 -4.89 -5.49
N HIS A 91 5.11 -4.74 -4.24
CA HIS A 91 5.88 -3.57 -3.82
C HIS A 91 7.18 -3.38 -4.62
N VAL A 92 7.95 -4.45 -4.82
CA VAL A 92 9.18 -4.44 -5.63
C VAL A 92 8.87 -4.11 -7.09
N ALA A 93 7.86 -4.74 -7.69
CA ALA A 93 7.49 -4.50 -9.09
C ALA A 93 7.02 -3.05 -9.32
N VAL A 94 6.26 -2.46 -8.38
CA VAL A 94 5.90 -1.04 -8.43
C VAL A 94 7.15 -0.14 -8.36
N ALA A 95 8.12 -0.48 -7.51
CA ALA A 95 9.37 0.27 -7.42
C ALA A 95 10.20 0.16 -8.70
N GLU A 96 10.31 -1.02 -9.30
CA GLU A 96 10.99 -1.24 -10.59
C GLU A 96 10.30 -0.47 -11.73
N HIS A 97 8.97 -0.48 -11.75
CA HIS A 97 8.17 0.24 -12.73
C HIS A 97 8.40 1.77 -12.65
N LEU A 98 8.35 2.34 -11.44
CA LEU A 98 8.48 3.79 -11.24
C LEU A 98 9.91 4.27 -11.29
N VAL A 99 10.88 3.45 -10.86
CA VAL A 99 12.31 3.75 -10.80
C VAL A 99 13.10 2.66 -11.52
N PRO A 100 13.15 2.69 -12.87
CA PRO A 100 14.00 1.78 -13.63
C PRO A 100 15.46 1.91 -13.17
N GLY A 101 16.09 0.79 -12.80
CA GLY A 101 17.43 0.74 -12.20
C GLY A 101 17.47 0.74 -10.66
N GLY A 102 16.31 0.85 -9.99
CA GLY A 102 16.09 0.35 -8.63
C GLY A 102 16.71 1.10 -7.46
N VAL A 103 17.52 2.14 -7.66
CA VAL A 103 18.15 2.84 -6.53
C VAL A 103 17.19 3.84 -5.90
N SER A 104 16.76 3.57 -4.66
CA SER A 104 15.92 4.49 -3.86
C SER A 104 16.68 5.76 -3.46
N LEU A 105 15.95 6.84 -3.13
CA LEU A 105 16.55 8.07 -2.59
C LEU A 105 17.33 7.81 -1.28
N LEU A 106 16.81 6.92 -0.43
CA LEU A 106 17.47 6.48 0.80
C LEU A 106 18.87 5.91 0.51
N GLN A 107 18.96 4.97 -0.43
CA GLN A 107 20.22 4.35 -0.84
C GLN A 107 21.15 5.33 -1.56
N GLN A 108 20.61 6.21 -2.41
CA GLN A 108 21.40 7.26 -3.08
C GLN A 108 22.05 8.22 -2.07
N ALA A 109 21.38 8.47 -0.94
CA ALA A 109 21.91 9.25 0.16
C ALA A 109 22.85 8.45 1.10
N GLY A 110 23.22 7.22 0.75
CA GLY A 110 24.12 6.37 1.54
C GLY A 110 23.49 5.77 2.80
N ARG A 111 22.15 5.73 2.89
CA ARG A 111 21.44 5.14 4.03
C ARG A 111 20.86 3.77 3.68
N SER A 112 20.84 2.92 4.70
CA SER A 112 20.22 1.60 4.62
C SER A 112 18.78 1.64 5.12
N ALA A 113 17.95 0.79 4.52
CA ALA A 113 16.59 0.49 4.97
C ALA A 113 16.57 -0.08 6.39
N GLY A 114 15.47 0.12 7.12
CA GLY A 114 15.19 -0.51 8.41
C GLY A 114 15.72 0.23 9.65
N GLY A 115 16.35 1.40 9.48
CA GLY A 115 16.68 2.28 10.60
C GLY A 115 15.45 3.05 11.09
N PRO A 116 15.32 3.32 12.41
CA PRO A 116 14.18 4.09 12.92
C PRO A 116 14.26 5.55 12.42
N PRO A 117 13.15 6.12 11.92
CA PRO A 117 13.12 7.54 11.53
C PRO A 117 13.08 8.44 12.76
N SER A 118 13.81 9.55 12.69
CA SER A 118 13.76 10.65 13.64
C SER A 118 12.38 11.34 13.64
N SER A 119 12.07 12.07 14.71
CA SER A 119 10.83 12.86 14.81
C SER A 119 10.71 13.90 13.68
N GLN A 120 11.82 14.47 13.22
CA GLN A 120 11.84 15.42 12.11
C GLN A 120 11.48 14.76 10.78
N GLU A 121 12.01 13.56 10.51
CA GLU A 121 11.69 12.78 9.30
C GLU A 121 10.21 12.37 9.28
N ARG A 122 9.67 11.93 10.42
CA ARG A 122 8.24 11.63 10.56
C ARG A 122 7.37 12.85 10.27
N ALA A 123 7.70 14.00 10.87
CA ALA A 123 6.96 15.24 10.66
C ALA A 123 7.11 15.78 9.22
N LEU A 124 8.24 15.54 8.56
CA LEU A 124 8.46 15.88 7.16
C LEU A 124 7.60 15.00 6.24
N TYR A 125 7.54 13.69 6.52
CA TYR A 125 6.72 12.74 5.77
C TYR A 125 5.25 13.13 5.80
N ASP A 126 4.69 13.36 6.99
CA ASP A 126 3.28 13.76 7.14
C ASP A 126 2.99 15.08 6.42
N ARG A 127 3.88 16.08 6.55
CA ARG A 127 3.73 17.38 5.88
C ARG A 127 3.79 17.24 4.36
N PHE A 128 4.68 16.41 3.82
CA PHE A 128 4.81 16.20 2.38
C PHE A 128 3.53 15.62 1.78
N PHE A 129 2.88 14.69 2.48
CA PHE A 129 1.63 14.07 2.05
C PHE A 129 0.37 14.76 2.59
N LEU A 130 0.52 15.94 3.21
CA LEU A 130 -0.58 16.72 3.79
C LEU A 130 -1.43 15.93 4.79
N VAL A 131 -0.78 15.06 5.57
CA VAL A 131 -1.40 14.23 6.60
C VAL A 131 -1.49 15.03 7.90
N SER A 132 -2.69 15.15 8.45
CA SER A 132 -2.93 15.65 9.81
C SER A 132 -3.32 14.47 10.70
N ARG A 133 -2.53 14.24 11.76
CA ARG A 133 -2.78 13.14 12.71
C ARG A 133 -3.58 13.63 13.91
N GLY A 134 -4.54 12.83 14.36
CA GLY A 134 -5.36 13.09 15.52
C GLY A 134 -6.17 11.85 15.92
N PRO A 135 -6.82 11.85 17.09
CA PRO A 135 -7.74 10.79 17.47
C PRO A 135 -8.93 10.75 16.49
N VAL A 136 -9.25 9.55 16.00
CA VAL A 136 -10.37 9.30 15.09
C VAL A 136 -11.16 8.12 15.64
N CYS A 137 -12.47 8.27 15.83
CA CYS A 137 -13.31 7.16 16.22
C CYS A 137 -13.48 6.16 15.07
N THR A 138 -13.89 4.92 15.36
CA THR A 138 -14.03 3.88 14.34
C THR A 138 -14.99 4.29 13.22
N HIS A 139 -16.10 4.95 13.53
CA HIS A 139 -17.04 5.42 12.52
C HIS A 139 -16.41 6.43 11.55
N ALA A 140 -15.68 7.43 12.08
CA ALA A 140 -15.00 8.41 11.24
C ALA A 140 -13.89 7.78 10.39
N LEU A 141 -13.20 6.76 10.92
CA LEU A 141 -12.22 5.98 10.14
C LEU A 141 -12.91 5.23 8.99
N ASP A 142 -14.03 4.54 9.25
CA ASP A 142 -14.77 3.79 8.23
C ASP A 142 -15.25 4.73 7.12
N VAL A 143 -15.77 5.92 7.47
CA VAL A 143 -16.15 6.98 6.51
C VAL A 143 -14.96 7.43 5.66
N GLN A 144 -13.81 7.71 6.28
CA GLN A 144 -12.61 8.16 5.56
C GLN A 144 -12.10 7.08 4.59
N LEU A 145 -12.11 5.81 5.00
CA LEU A 145 -11.72 4.68 4.15
C LEU A 145 -12.70 4.50 2.99
N LEU A 146 -14.00 4.54 3.25
CA LEU A 146 -15.02 4.42 2.21
C LEU A 146 -14.91 5.57 1.20
N HIS A 147 -14.78 6.82 1.66
CA HIS A 147 -14.60 7.96 0.77
C HIS A 147 -13.35 7.82 -0.10
N ARG A 148 -12.22 7.36 0.48
CA ARG A 148 -11.00 7.11 -0.29
C ARG A 148 -11.21 6.02 -1.34
N LEU A 149 -11.83 4.89 -0.97
CA LEU A 149 -12.10 3.80 -1.91
C LEU A 149 -13.01 4.21 -3.05
N LEU A 150 -14.06 4.99 -2.78
CA LEU A 150 -14.96 5.51 -3.81
C LEU A 150 -14.21 6.43 -4.80
N ARG A 151 -13.28 7.25 -4.32
CA ARG A 151 -12.44 8.08 -5.22
C ARG A 151 -11.53 7.24 -6.10
N ILE A 152 -10.92 6.20 -5.55
CA ILE A 152 -10.10 5.26 -6.33
C ILE A 152 -10.95 4.52 -7.37
N LEU A 153 -12.14 4.06 -6.99
CA LEU A 153 -13.06 3.38 -7.90
C LEU A 153 -13.44 4.27 -9.09
N VAL A 154 -13.88 5.50 -8.83
CA VAL A 154 -14.24 6.47 -9.89
C VAL A 154 -13.06 6.72 -10.84
N ASP A 155 -11.86 6.83 -10.29
CA ASP A 155 -10.64 7.07 -11.05
C ASP A 155 -10.28 5.86 -11.95
N VAL A 156 -10.26 4.65 -11.39
CA VAL A 156 -9.96 3.42 -12.15
C VAL A 156 -11.06 3.10 -13.17
N GLU A 157 -12.33 3.36 -12.87
CA GLU A 157 -13.43 3.15 -13.83
C GLU A 157 -13.37 4.14 -15.00
N GLY A 158 -12.95 5.39 -14.75
CA GLY A 158 -12.85 6.41 -15.79
C GLY A 158 -11.59 6.32 -16.64
N GLY A 159 -10.44 6.02 -16.04
CA GLY A 159 -9.12 6.05 -16.69
C GLY A 159 -8.45 4.69 -16.90
N GLY A 160 -9.01 3.62 -16.35
CA GLY A 160 -8.30 2.36 -16.18
C GLY A 160 -7.18 2.46 -15.13
N LEU A 161 -6.51 1.34 -14.85
CA LEU A 161 -5.48 1.32 -13.81
C LEU A 161 -4.18 2.05 -14.21
N TYR A 162 -3.88 2.23 -15.49
CA TYR A 162 -2.59 2.77 -15.95
C TYR A 162 -2.69 3.94 -16.94
N TYR A 163 -3.88 4.52 -17.12
CA TYR A 163 -4.12 5.64 -18.07
C TYR A 163 -3.52 5.41 -19.48
N GLY A 164 -3.59 4.18 -19.98
CA GLY A 164 -3.03 3.78 -21.28
C GLY A 164 -1.53 3.47 -21.29
N GLY A 165 -0.84 3.59 -20.15
CA GLY A 165 0.54 3.15 -19.96
C GLY A 165 0.66 1.61 -19.78
N PRO A 166 1.89 1.08 -19.83
CA PRO A 166 2.12 -0.33 -19.61
C PRO A 166 1.82 -0.71 -18.15
N PRO A 167 1.28 -1.92 -17.90
CA PRO A 167 1.02 -2.38 -16.54
C PRO A 167 2.32 -2.64 -15.76
N VAL A 168 2.21 -2.71 -14.43
CA VAL A 168 3.35 -3.04 -13.56
C VAL A 168 3.84 -4.46 -13.83
N SER A 169 2.93 -5.39 -14.11
CA SER A 169 3.25 -6.77 -14.49
C SER A 169 4.15 -6.88 -15.73
N ALA A 170 4.14 -5.89 -16.63
CA ALA A 170 5.01 -5.86 -17.81
C ALA A 170 6.46 -5.46 -17.48
N ALA A 171 6.68 -4.75 -16.37
CA ALA A 171 8.01 -4.30 -15.94
C ALA A 171 8.67 -5.26 -14.93
N ALA A 172 7.91 -6.17 -14.33
CA ALA A 172 8.41 -7.08 -13.30
C ALA A 172 9.46 -8.05 -13.88
N SER A 173 10.66 -8.03 -13.32
CA SER A 173 11.74 -8.95 -13.71
C SER A 173 11.42 -10.38 -13.20
N GLY A 174 10.72 -11.15 -14.02
CA GLY A 174 10.25 -12.50 -13.71
C GLY A 174 8.73 -12.58 -13.81
N GLY A 175 8.23 -13.33 -14.78
CA GLY A 175 6.80 -13.42 -15.09
C GLY A 175 5.98 -13.94 -13.92
N PHE A 176 5.41 -13.03 -13.13
CA PHE A 176 4.50 -13.36 -12.05
C PHE A 176 3.06 -13.14 -12.53
N ASN A 177 2.43 -14.22 -13.02
CA ASN A 177 1.00 -14.26 -13.34
C ASN A 177 0.14 -13.68 -12.20
N GLU A 178 0.57 -13.83 -10.95
CA GLU A 178 -0.11 -13.30 -9.76
C GLU A 178 -0.27 -11.77 -9.75
N ILE A 179 0.68 -11.00 -10.32
CA ILE A 179 0.57 -9.54 -10.39
C ILE A 179 -0.47 -9.17 -11.44
N ALA A 180 -0.43 -9.80 -12.61
CA ALA A 180 -1.41 -9.60 -13.66
C ALA A 180 -2.84 -9.98 -13.20
N GLU A 181 -2.99 -11.06 -12.43
CA GLU A 181 -4.26 -11.43 -11.80
C GLU A 181 -4.77 -10.36 -10.83
N LEU A 182 -3.88 -9.76 -10.02
CA LEU A 182 -4.25 -8.65 -9.14
C LEU A 182 -4.67 -7.41 -9.94
N GLU A 183 -3.96 -7.08 -11.01
CA GLU A 183 -4.28 -5.97 -11.92
C GLU A 183 -5.68 -6.16 -12.55
N GLN A 184 -5.99 -7.37 -13.03
CA GLN A 184 -7.28 -7.70 -13.62
C GLN A 184 -8.43 -7.68 -12.60
N THR A 185 -8.13 -7.90 -11.32
CA THR A 185 -9.14 -8.00 -10.23
C THR A 185 -9.24 -6.74 -9.37
N VAL A 186 -8.53 -5.65 -9.70
CA VAL A 186 -8.53 -4.40 -8.91
C VAL A 186 -9.94 -3.88 -8.62
N LEU A 187 -10.77 -3.69 -9.66
CA LEU A 187 -12.13 -3.15 -9.49
C LEU A 187 -12.99 -4.08 -8.63
N THR A 188 -12.92 -5.39 -8.87
CA THR A 188 -13.67 -6.39 -8.09
C THR A 188 -13.31 -6.32 -6.61
N ARG A 189 -12.02 -6.24 -6.28
CA ARG A 189 -11.53 -6.18 -4.90
C ARG A 189 -11.90 -4.86 -4.20
N LEU A 190 -11.73 -3.74 -4.90
CA LEU A 190 -12.10 -2.43 -4.37
C LEU A 190 -13.61 -2.33 -4.10
N ARG A 191 -14.46 -2.82 -5.02
CA ARG A 191 -15.92 -2.86 -4.84
C ARG A 191 -16.31 -3.76 -3.66
N ALA A 192 -15.76 -4.96 -3.58
CA ALA A 192 -16.03 -5.87 -2.47
C ALA A 192 -15.70 -5.23 -1.11
N GLN A 193 -14.54 -4.56 -1.00
CA GLN A 193 -14.18 -3.86 0.22
C GLN A 193 -15.09 -2.65 0.52
N GLY A 194 -15.46 -1.88 -0.51
CA GLY A 194 -16.39 -0.76 -0.38
C GLY A 194 -17.74 -1.22 0.18
N THR A 195 -18.29 -2.32 -0.34
CA THR A 195 -19.53 -2.94 0.16
C THR A 195 -19.39 -3.40 1.62
N LYS A 196 -18.28 -4.07 1.98
CA LYS A 196 -18.01 -4.52 3.35
C LYS A 196 -17.99 -3.34 4.34
N LEU A 197 -17.31 -2.24 3.97
CA LEU A 197 -17.27 -1.03 4.81
C LEU A 197 -18.64 -0.38 4.94
N ALA A 198 -19.37 -0.21 3.83
CA ALA A 198 -20.70 0.38 3.85
C ALA A 198 -21.68 -0.41 4.73
N ALA A 199 -21.68 -1.75 4.65
CA ALA A 199 -22.49 -2.61 5.52
C ALA A 199 -22.11 -2.43 7.00
N SER A 200 -20.80 -2.43 7.31
CA SER A 200 -20.32 -2.26 8.69
C SER A 200 -20.71 -0.94 9.35
N MET A 201 -21.05 0.08 8.56
CA MET A 201 -21.51 1.38 9.03
C MET A 201 -23.03 1.43 9.27
N GLN A 202 -23.81 0.57 8.61
CA GLN A 202 -25.27 0.45 8.82
C GLN A 202 -25.59 -0.30 10.12
N ASP A 203 -24.72 -1.25 10.52
CA ASP A 203 -24.90 -2.09 11.70
C ASP A 203 -24.47 -1.43 13.02
N LYS A 204 -23.81 -0.26 12.98
CA LYS A 204 -23.33 0.45 14.17
C LYS A 204 -24.34 1.56 14.55
N PRO A 205 -25.10 1.42 15.66
CA PRO A 205 -25.95 2.50 16.13
C PRO A 205 -25.09 3.72 16.46
N HIS A 206 -25.56 4.92 16.11
CA HIS A 206 -24.91 6.19 16.43
C HIS A 206 -24.84 6.34 17.97
N GLN A 207 -23.70 5.97 18.56
CA GLN A 207 -23.33 6.25 19.94
C GLN A 207 -22.06 7.10 19.95
#